data_AF-A0A4U0QRL0-F1
#
_entry.id   AF-A0A4U0QRL0-F1
#
_cell.length_a   1.000
_cell.length_b   1.000
_cell.length_c   1.000
_cell.angle_alpha   90.00
_cell.angle_beta   90.00
_cell.angle_gamma   90.00
#
_symmetry.space_group_name_H-M   'P 1'
#
loop_
_entity.id
_entity.type
_entity.pdbx_description
1 polymer ?
#
loop_
_entity_poly.entity_id
_entity_poly.type
_entity_poly.pdbx_seq_one_letter_code
_entity_poly.pdbx_strand_id
1 'polypeptide(L)'
;MSLRDNPALDAWLAGVLDLPGARVTAADKLSGGAIQENWAVTVVAGGTTRRVVIRRDAPATIAASRSRAEEYALIAAAHRAGVRVPQPLGFCDDPSVIGAPFAAMAWVGGTGYGPKVVRDTTLGGDRAALGRELGRQMALIHAIDPDPALAAILGPRPADPALAAVAGLRDWLDARPAPRPGLEWALRWAERHAPPPDRVTLTHQDFRTGNVLVDAQGLTAVLDWEFAAWSDPACDLGWFCARCWRFSRPDLEGGGIAAREDVLAGYADAGGVAPNPARVRWWEVMAHARWAVIALQQGDRHASGAERSLHLALTGRIADTLEYQLLRMTAPEAA
;
A
#
# COMPACT_ATOMS: atom_id res chain seq x y z
N MET A 1 -14.84 17.71 -15.17
CA MET A 1 -14.25 18.24 -16.43
C MET A 1 -13.60 17.11 -17.20
N SER A 2 -13.46 17.25 -18.53
CA SER A 2 -12.71 16.30 -19.35
C SER A 2 -11.21 16.45 -19.12
N LEU A 3 -10.47 15.34 -19.17
CA LEU A 3 -9.00 15.37 -19.20
C LEU A 3 -8.47 15.58 -20.61
N ARG A 4 -9.20 15.11 -21.64
CA ARG A 4 -8.91 15.42 -23.05
C ARG A 4 -9.54 16.75 -23.43
N ASP A 5 -8.96 17.43 -24.41
CA ASP A 5 -9.48 18.70 -24.95
C ASP A 5 -9.58 19.78 -23.84
N ASN A 6 -8.62 19.78 -22.91
CA ASN A 6 -8.57 20.66 -21.75
C ASN A 6 -7.30 21.54 -21.78
N PRO A 7 -7.40 22.79 -22.26
CA PRO A 7 -6.26 23.70 -22.38
C PRO A 7 -5.56 24.01 -21.06
N ALA A 8 -6.27 24.00 -19.93
CA ALA A 8 -5.69 24.24 -18.62
C ALA A 8 -4.78 23.07 -18.22
N LEU A 9 -5.26 21.83 -18.41
CA LEU A 9 -4.45 20.63 -18.16
C LEU A 9 -3.27 20.54 -19.13
N ASP A 10 -3.46 20.88 -20.41
CA ASP A 10 -2.40 20.93 -21.41
C ASP A 10 -1.27 21.89 -20.99
N ALA A 11 -1.63 23.11 -20.57
CA ALA A 11 -0.68 24.12 -20.12
C ALA A 11 0.05 23.67 -18.85
N TRP A 12 -0.67 23.09 -17.90
CA TRP A 12 -0.08 22.57 -16.66
C TRP A 12 0.90 21.42 -16.94
N LEU A 13 0.51 20.46 -17.79
CA LEU A 13 1.35 19.34 -18.21
C LEU A 13 2.58 19.79 -19.01
N ALA A 14 2.45 20.82 -19.85
CA ALA A 14 3.58 21.41 -20.56
C ALA A 14 4.66 21.92 -19.59
N GLY A 15 4.25 22.54 -18.49
CA GLY A 15 5.16 23.04 -17.45
C GLY A 15 5.85 21.91 -16.69
N VAL A 16 5.10 20.96 -16.13
CA VAL A 16 5.68 19.89 -15.30
C VAL A 16 6.51 18.87 -16.08
N LEU A 17 6.23 18.70 -17.38
CA LEU A 17 6.99 17.80 -18.25
C LEU A 17 8.16 18.48 -18.96
N ASP A 18 8.34 19.81 -18.78
CA ASP A 18 9.23 20.64 -19.60
C ASP A 18 9.04 20.36 -21.11
N LEU A 19 7.77 20.36 -21.53
CA LEU A 19 7.35 19.96 -22.87
C LEU A 19 6.42 21.02 -23.47
N PRO A 20 6.97 22.14 -24.00
CA PRO A 20 6.18 23.22 -24.58
C PRO A 20 5.26 22.74 -25.70
N GLY A 21 4.01 23.21 -25.68
CA GLY A 21 3.00 22.82 -26.67
C GLY A 21 2.40 21.43 -26.44
N ALA A 22 2.59 20.84 -25.25
CA ALA A 22 1.93 19.61 -24.85
C ALA A 22 0.42 19.66 -25.04
N ARG A 23 -0.13 18.55 -25.54
CA ARG A 23 -1.55 18.29 -25.70
C ARG A 23 -1.89 16.89 -25.20
N VAL A 24 -2.94 16.78 -24.41
CA VAL A 24 -3.52 15.49 -24.02
C VAL A 24 -4.31 14.92 -25.21
N THR A 25 -3.83 13.82 -25.78
CA THR A 25 -4.46 13.16 -26.94
C THR A 25 -5.32 11.96 -26.56
N ALA A 26 -5.04 11.33 -25.41
CA ALA A 26 -5.82 10.23 -24.86
C ALA A 26 -5.85 10.29 -23.34
N ALA A 27 -6.97 9.88 -22.75
CA ALA A 27 -7.17 9.80 -21.31
C ALA A 27 -8.10 8.62 -21.00
N ASP A 28 -7.54 7.52 -20.49
CA ASP A 28 -8.26 6.29 -20.22
C ASP A 28 -8.26 6.03 -18.71
N LYS A 29 -9.45 5.80 -18.14
CA LYS A 29 -9.58 5.44 -16.72
C LYS A 29 -9.01 4.03 -16.53
N LEU A 30 -8.06 3.90 -15.60
CA LEU A 30 -7.49 2.62 -15.21
C LEU A 30 -8.46 1.90 -14.28
N SER A 31 -8.51 0.56 -14.41
CA SER A 31 -9.21 -0.28 -13.44
C SER A 31 -8.36 -0.46 -12.19
N GLY A 32 -9.00 -0.51 -11.03
CA GLY A 32 -8.33 -0.61 -9.72
C GLY A 32 -8.23 0.74 -8.98
N GLY A 33 -7.99 0.66 -7.68
CA GLY A 33 -8.14 1.77 -6.73
C GLY A 33 -9.53 1.78 -6.11
N ALA A 34 -9.63 1.39 -4.83
CA ALA A 34 -10.92 1.32 -4.14
C ALA A 34 -11.48 2.71 -3.80
N ILE A 35 -10.61 3.71 -3.65
CA ILE A 35 -10.96 5.08 -3.23
C ILE A 35 -10.29 6.17 -4.09
N GLN A 36 -9.71 5.79 -5.22
CA GLN A 36 -8.92 6.69 -6.06
C GLN A 36 -9.30 6.53 -7.52
N GLU A 37 -9.25 7.63 -8.28
CA GLU A 37 -9.31 7.59 -9.73
C GLU A 37 -7.92 7.74 -10.33
N ASN A 38 -7.46 6.70 -11.02
CA ASN A 38 -6.22 6.71 -11.76
C ASN A 38 -6.52 6.76 -13.26
N TRP A 39 -5.94 7.72 -13.97
CA TRP A 39 -6.14 7.93 -15.40
C TRP A 39 -4.81 7.82 -16.14
N ALA A 40 -4.72 6.94 -17.13
CA ALA A 40 -3.61 6.92 -18.07
C ALA A 40 -3.80 8.02 -19.10
N VAL A 41 -2.86 8.95 -19.16
CA VAL A 41 -2.90 10.13 -20.03
C VAL A 41 -1.74 10.07 -21.01
N THR A 42 -2.06 10.24 -22.29
CA THR A 42 -1.06 10.36 -23.37
C THR A 42 -0.91 11.83 -23.74
N VAL A 43 0.32 12.33 -23.67
CA VAL A 43 0.68 13.72 -23.93
C VAL A 43 1.59 13.77 -25.14
N VAL A 44 1.28 14.63 -26.13
CA VAL A 44 2.06 14.80 -27.35
C VAL A 44 2.49 16.26 -27.50
N ALA A 45 3.77 16.48 -27.84
CA ALA A 45 4.28 17.79 -28.27
C ALA A 45 5.44 17.62 -29.25
N GLY A 46 5.42 18.34 -30.38
CA GLY A 46 6.55 18.36 -31.32
C GLY A 46 7.03 16.97 -31.78
N GLY A 47 6.11 16.00 -31.95
CA GLY A 47 6.46 14.61 -32.30
C GLY A 47 6.91 13.72 -31.13
N THR A 48 7.09 14.28 -29.93
CA THR A 48 7.37 13.52 -28.70
C THR A 48 6.07 13.04 -28.08
N THR A 49 6.02 11.77 -27.64
CA THR A 49 4.89 11.22 -26.87
C THR A 49 5.35 10.80 -25.48
N ARG A 50 4.61 11.23 -24.45
CA ARG A 50 4.80 10.85 -23.04
C ARG A 50 3.54 10.21 -22.50
N ARG A 51 3.70 9.24 -21.61
CA ARG A 51 2.59 8.64 -20.84
C ARG A 51 2.71 9.06 -19.38
N VAL A 52 1.61 9.52 -18.82
CA VAL A 52 1.48 10.04 -17.46
C VAL A 52 0.31 9.34 -16.80
N VAL A 53 0.35 9.20 -15.47
CA VAL A 53 -0.81 8.81 -14.67
C VAL A 53 -1.27 10.03 -13.89
N ILE A 54 -2.53 10.42 -14.08
CA ILE A 54 -3.21 11.44 -13.25
C ILE A 54 -3.98 10.72 -12.15
N ARG A 55 -3.70 11.10 -10.90
CA ARG A 55 -4.32 10.53 -9.69
C ARG A 55 -5.12 11.62 -8.98
N ARG A 56 -6.41 11.37 -8.77
CA ARG A 56 -7.30 12.23 -7.98
C ARG A 56 -8.18 11.41 -7.07
N ASP A 57 -8.77 12.04 -6.07
CA ASP A 57 -9.64 11.36 -5.13
C ASP A 57 -10.94 10.92 -5.81
N ALA A 58 -11.42 9.72 -5.44
CA ALA A 58 -12.76 9.30 -5.82
C ALA A 58 -13.79 10.01 -4.92
N PRO A 59 -15.08 10.06 -5.31
CA PRO A 59 -16.13 10.64 -4.46
C PRO A 59 -16.26 9.96 -3.09
N ALA A 60 -15.85 8.69 -2.98
CA ALA A 60 -15.80 7.96 -1.72
C ALA A 60 -14.39 8.05 -1.14
N THR A 61 -14.27 8.56 0.08
CA THR A 61 -13.03 8.58 0.86
C THR A 61 -13.14 7.66 2.08
N ILE A 62 -12.00 7.13 2.55
CA ILE A 62 -11.90 6.42 3.82
C ILE A 62 -11.14 7.33 4.79
N ALA A 63 -11.65 7.49 6.01
CA ALA A 63 -11.09 8.44 6.98
C ALA A 63 -9.62 8.17 7.37
N ALA A 64 -9.13 6.94 7.19
CA ALA A 64 -7.77 6.55 7.49
C ALA A 64 -6.75 6.88 6.38
N SER A 65 -7.21 7.25 5.18
CA SER A 65 -6.33 7.50 4.03
C SER A 65 -5.79 8.93 4.05
N ARG A 66 -4.51 9.07 3.71
CA ARG A 66 -3.85 10.36 3.50
C ARG A 66 -4.51 11.13 2.36
N SER A 67 -4.51 12.46 2.47
CA SER A 67 -4.91 13.33 1.36
C SER A 67 -3.98 13.15 0.16
N ARG A 68 -4.44 13.55 -1.03
CA ARG A 68 -3.63 13.45 -2.26
C ARG A 68 -2.30 14.21 -2.18
N ALA A 69 -2.30 15.36 -1.51
CA ALA A 69 -1.11 16.18 -1.32
C ALA A 69 -0.08 15.46 -0.43
N GLU A 70 -0.54 14.87 0.67
CA GLU A 70 0.31 14.12 1.59
C GLU A 70 0.87 12.85 0.92
N GLU A 71 0.03 12.09 0.20
CA GLU A 71 0.47 10.91 -0.55
C GLU A 71 1.53 11.29 -1.61
N TYR A 72 1.32 12.39 -2.34
CA TYR A 72 2.30 12.89 -3.31
C TYR A 72 3.63 13.23 -2.64
N ALA A 73 3.61 13.92 -1.48
CA ALA A 73 4.81 14.26 -0.74
C ALA A 73 5.57 13.01 -0.26
N LEU A 74 4.85 11.98 0.19
CA LEU A 74 5.43 10.69 0.58
C LEU A 74 6.10 9.97 -0.59
N ILE A 75 5.42 9.88 -1.73
CA ILE A 75 5.98 9.30 -2.97
C ILE A 75 7.21 10.08 -3.43
N ALA A 76 7.18 11.41 -3.32
CA ALA A 76 8.32 12.25 -3.67
C ALA A 76 9.53 12.04 -2.76
N ALA A 77 9.31 11.89 -1.45
CA ALA A 77 10.37 11.52 -0.51
C ALA A 77 10.94 10.13 -0.81
N ALA A 78 10.07 9.15 -1.08
CA ALA A 78 10.47 7.79 -1.44
C ALA A 78 11.30 7.74 -2.73
N HIS A 79 10.88 8.47 -3.77
CA HIS A 79 11.62 8.59 -5.01
C HIS A 79 13.02 9.19 -4.79
N ARG A 80 13.13 10.26 -3.98
CA ARG A 80 14.43 10.87 -3.63
C ARG A 80 15.34 9.89 -2.86
N ALA A 81 14.77 9.02 -2.04
CA ALA A 81 15.48 7.99 -1.30
C ALA A 81 15.85 6.76 -2.15
N GLY A 82 15.52 6.75 -3.45
CA GLY A 82 15.86 5.65 -4.36
C GLY A 82 14.91 4.45 -4.29
N VAL A 83 13.77 4.59 -3.62
CA VAL A 83 12.69 3.60 -3.68
C VAL A 83 12.13 3.58 -5.11
N ARG A 84 11.92 2.40 -5.68
CA ARG A 84 11.30 2.22 -7.00
C ARG A 84 9.82 2.57 -6.92
N VAL A 85 9.50 3.84 -7.03
CA VAL A 85 8.13 4.35 -7.17
C VAL A 85 7.99 5.02 -8.54
N PRO A 86 6.75 5.19 -9.06
CA PRO A 86 6.54 6.06 -10.22
C PRO A 86 7.12 7.44 -9.96
N GLN A 87 7.85 8.00 -10.94
CA GLN A 87 8.46 9.32 -10.77
C GLN A 87 7.36 10.36 -10.51
N PRO A 88 7.44 11.14 -9.42
CA PRO A 88 6.55 12.27 -9.19
C PRO A 88 6.87 13.39 -10.19
N LEU A 89 5.86 13.84 -10.93
CA LEU A 89 6.02 14.91 -11.91
C LEU A 89 5.52 16.26 -11.38
N GLY A 90 4.38 16.25 -10.68
CA GLY A 90 3.82 17.45 -10.09
C GLY A 90 2.54 17.17 -9.29
N PHE A 91 2.20 18.10 -8.40
CA PHE A 91 0.91 18.16 -7.72
C PHE A 91 0.23 19.49 -8.05
N CYS A 92 -1.07 19.46 -8.31
CA CYS A 92 -1.89 20.62 -8.59
C CYS A 92 -3.01 20.68 -7.55
N ASP A 93 -3.05 21.76 -6.79
CA ASP A 93 -4.11 22.07 -5.82
C ASP A 93 -5.22 22.94 -6.41
N ASP A 94 -5.01 23.53 -7.59
CA ASP A 94 -5.98 24.39 -8.27
C ASP A 94 -7.11 23.55 -8.91
N PRO A 95 -8.34 23.58 -8.35
CA PRO A 95 -9.46 22.83 -8.91
C PRO A 95 -9.91 23.40 -10.27
N SER A 96 -9.48 24.59 -10.69
CA SER A 96 -9.84 25.16 -11.99
C SER A 96 -9.30 24.35 -13.17
N VAL A 97 -8.25 23.54 -12.96
CA VAL A 97 -7.57 22.78 -14.02
C VAL A 97 -8.39 21.56 -14.46
N ILE A 98 -8.81 20.69 -13.54
CA ILE A 98 -9.62 19.48 -13.86
C ILE A 98 -10.83 19.26 -12.95
N GLY A 99 -11.17 20.22 -12.08
CA GLY A 99 -12.29 20.16 -11.15
C GLY A 99 -11.96 19.57 -9.77
N ALA A 100 -10.71 19.19 -9.51
CA ALA A 100 -10.25 18.68 -8.21
C ALA A 100 -8.71 18.73 -8.14
N PRO A 101 -8.11 18.73 -6.93
CA PRO A 101 -6.68 18.50 -6.75
C PRO A 101 -6.23 17.16 -7.34
N PHE A 102 -5.02 17.11 -7.89
CA PHE A 102 -4.48 15.90 -8.49
C PHE A 102 -2.95 15.84 -8.46
N ALA A 103 -2.45 14.61 -8.52
CA ALA A 103 -1.04 14.33 -8.72
C ALA A 103 -0.80 13.78 -10.13
N ALA A 104 0.31 14.18 -10.75
CA ALA A 104 0.83 13.58 -11.97
C ALA A 104 2.07 12.75 -11.66
N MET A 105 2.06 11.50 -12.13
CA MET A 105 3.15 10.55 -11.98
C MET A 105 3.59 10.04 -13.35
N ALA A 106 4.86 9.69 -13.53
CA ALA A 106 5.31 9.03 -14.74
C ALA A 106 4.62 7.66 -14.89
N TRP A 107 4.31 7.29 -16.13
CA TRP A 107 3.81 5.94 -16.41
C TRP A 107 4.90 4.91 -16.14
N VAL A 108 4.56 3.87 -15.36
CA VAL A 108 5.39 2.69 -15.15
C VAL A 108 4.63 1.46 -15.65
N GLY A 109 5.26 0.66 -16.50
CA GLY A 109 4.71 -0.61 -16.98
C GLY A 109 4.84 -1.73 -15.94
N GLY A 110 3.94 -2.70 -16.01
CA GLY A 110 3.97 -3.89 -15.16
C GLY A 110 2.58 -4.40 -14.81
N THR A 111 2.54 -5.54 -14.12
CA THR A 111 1.32 -6.16 -13.61
C THR A 111 1.25 -5.95 -12.10
N GLY A 112 0.16 -5.32 -11.62
CA GLY A 112 -0.13 -5.14 -10.20
C GLY A 112 -1.23 -6.05 -9.64
N TYR A 113 -1.81 -6.90 -10.47
CA TYR A 113 -2.86 -7.81 -10.01
C TYR A 113 -2.25 -9.01 -9.27
N GLY A 114 -2.30 -8.96 -7.93
CA GLY A 114 -1.62 -9.92 -7.05
C GLY A 114 -1.77 -11.40 -7.42
N PRO A 115 -2.99 -11.92 -7.67
CA PRO A 115 -3.17 -13.32 -8.10
C PRO A 115 -2.42 -13.67 -9.39
N LYS A 116 -2.31 -12.73 -10.34
CA LYS A 116 -1.54 -12.92 -11.57
C LYS A 116 -0.04 -12.86 -11.30
N VAL A 117 0.44 -11.89 -10.52
CA VAL A 117 1.86 -11.78 -10.13
C VAL A 117 2.36 -13.07 -9.45
N VAL A 118 1.51 -13.70 -8.64
CA VAL A 118 1.85 -14.97 -7.95
C VAL A 118 1.81 -16.19 -8.88
N ARG A 119 0.83 -16.28 -9.79
CA ARG A 119 0.56 -17.50 -10.58
C ARG A 119 1.25 -17.53 -11.94
N ASP A 120 1.50 -16.37 -12.55
CA ASP A 120 2.12 -16.26 -13.85
C ASP A 120 3.64 -16.29 -13.71
N THR A 121 4.24 -17.43 -14.08
CA THR A 121 5.69 -17.65 -13.98
C THR A 121 6.49 -16.91 -15.04
N THR A 122 5.85 -16.24 -16.00
CA THR A 122 6.52 -15.34 -16.93
C THR A 122 6.82 -13.97 -16.32
N LEU A 123 6.25 -13.68 -15.14
CA LEU A 123 6.47 -12.45 -14.39
C LEU A 123 7.48 -12.65 -13.25
N GLY A 124 8.30 -11.62 -13.06
CA GLY A 124 9.20 -11.49 -11.93
C GLY A 124 10.60 -12.05 -12.13
N GLY A 125 10.93 -12.53 -13.33
CA GLY A 125 12.24 -13.08 -13.64
C GLY A 125 12.68 -14.15 -12.63
N ASP A 126 13.89 -14.00 -12.08
CA ASP A 126 14.33 -14.79 -10.93
C ASP A 126 13.54 -14.37 -9.68
N ARG A 127 12.68 -15.28 -9.20
CA ARG A 127 11.80 -15.04 -8.05
C ARG A 127 12.57 -14.83 -6.75
N ALA A 128 13.71 -15.48 -6.56
CA ALA A 128 14.55 -15.26 -5.37
C ALA A 128 15.20 -13.86 -5.42
N ALA A 129 15.68 -13.45 -6.60
CA ALA A 129 16.18 -12.08 -6.80
C ALA A 129 15.07 -11.03 -6.64
N LEU A 130 13.85 -11.31 -7.11
CA LEU A 130 12.68 -10.45 -6.88
C LEU A 130 12.35 -10.35 -5.39
N GLY A 131 12.40 -11.46 -4.64
CA GLY A 131 12.24 -11.46 -3.18
C GLY A 131 13.26 -10.54 -2.50
N ARG A 132 14.54 -10.66 -2.86
CA ARG A 132 15.60 -9.76 -2.38
C ARG A 132 15.33 -8.30 -2.73
N GLU A 133 14.92 -8.02 -3.97
CA GLU A 133 14.60 -6.65 -4.41
C GLU A 133 13.43 -6.04 -3.63
N LEU A 134 12.40 -6.82 -3.32
CA LEU A 134 11.27 -6.37 -2.47
C LEU A 134 11.72 -6.08 -1.04
N GLY A 135 12.59 -6.92 -0.49
CA GLY A 135 13.28 -6.67 0.78
C GLY A 135 14.05 -5.35 0.77
N ARG A 136 14.84 -5.13 -0.28
CA ARG A 136 15.61 -3.90 -0.49
C ARG A 136 14.71 -2.66 -0.52
N GLN A 137 13.55 -2.73 -1.19
CA GLN A 137 12.61 -1.61 -1.20
C GLN A 137 12.12 -1.26 0.20
N MET A 138 11.68 -2.24 0.99
CA MET A 138 11.24 -1.98 2.38
C MET A 138 12.37 -1.34 3.22
N ALA A 139 13.61 -1.81 3.07
CA ALA A 139 14.75 -1.22 3.78
C ALA A 139 14.99 0.24 3.41
N LEU A 140 14.91 0.58 2.12
CA LEU A 140 15.01 1.97 1.66
C LEU A 140 13.88 2.84 2.22
N ILE A 141 12.64 2.34 2.26
CA ILE A 141 11.50 3.06 2.85
C ILE A 141 11.77 3.34 4.33
N HIS A 142 12.24 2.33 5.06
CA HIS A 142 12.50 2.43 6.50
C HIS A 142 13.72 3.30 6.84
N ALA A 143 14.56 3.62 5.86
CA ALA A 143 15.72 4.50 6.00
C ALA A 143 15.42 5.97 5.69
N ILE A 144 14.19 6.30 5.27
CA ILE A 144 13.80 7.69 4.96
C ILE A 144 13.79 8.52 6.25
N ASP A 145 14.68 9.50 6.33
CA ASP A 145 14.64 10.56 7.33
C ASP A 145 13.79 11.73 6.80
N PRO A 146 12.71 12.12 7.48
CA PRO A 146 11.79 13.12 6.96
C PRO A 146 12.39 14.52 7.07
N ASP A 147 12.25 15.30 6.00
CA ASP A 147 12.41 16.75 6.11
C ASP A 147 11.29 17.35 6.99
N PRO A 148 11.39 18.62 7.43
CA PRO A 148 10.38 19.22 8.31
C PRO A 148 8.95 19.21 7.76
N ALA A 149 8.78 19.29 6.43
CA ALA A 149 7.46 19.25 5.82
C ALA A 149 6.86 17.83 5.88
N LEU A 150 7.66 16.81 5.57
CA LEU A 150 7.25 15.42 5.69
C LEU A 150 7.00 15.01 7.16
N ALA A 151 7.80 15.53 8.09
CA ALA A 151 7.61 15.31 9.52
C ALA A 151 6.28 15.90 10.02
N ALA A 152 5.89 17.08 9.52
CA ALA A 152 4.60 17.69 9.85
C ALA A 152 3.42 16.85 9.33
N ILE A 153 3.53 16.29 8.12
CA ILE A 153 2.53 15.38 7.55
C ILE A 153 2.41 14.10 8.40
N LEU A 154 3.55 13.49 8.76
CA LEU A 154 3.56 12.22 9.47
C LEU A 154 3.17 12.35 10.94
N GLY A 155 3.33 13.53 11.53
CA GLY A 155 3.06 13.78 12.94
C GLY A 155 4.10 13.14 13.87
N PRO A 156 3.83 13.11 15.19
CA PRO A 156 4.76 12.55 16.16
C PRO A 156 4.92 11.04 15.98
N ARG A 157 6.12 10.53 16.26
CA ARG A 157 6.37 9.09 16.33
C ARG A 157 5.67 8.50 17.57
N PRO A 158 4.90 7.40 17.43
CA PRO A 158 4.32 6.72 18.59
C PRO A 158 5.44 6.15 19.48
N ALA A 159 5.24 6.24 20.80
CA ALA A 159 6.17 5.63 21.76
C ALA A 159 6.15 4.10 21.69
N ASP A 160 4.98 3.52 21.43
CA ASP A 160 4.78 2.08 21.24
C ASP A 160 3.86 1.84 20.03
N PRO A 161 4.42 1.65 18.82
CA PRO A 161 3.62 1.41 17.62
C PRO A 161 2.82 0.11 17.68
N ALA A 162 3.30 -0.92 18.39
CA ALA A 162 2.63 -2.21 18.48
C ALA A 162 1.34 -2.08 19.29
N LEU A 163 1.42 -1.53 20.50
CA LEU A 163 0.23 -1.31 21.33
C LEU A 163 -0.69 -0.23 20.76
N ALA A 164 -0.16 0.80 20.09
CA ALA A 164 -1.00 1.77 19.38
C ALA A 164 -1.82 1.12 18.26
N ALA A 165 -1.24 0.20 17.49
CA ALA A 165 -1.96 -0.55 16.46
C ALA A 165 -3.06 -1.44 17.06
N VAL A 166 -2.79 -2.11 18.19
CA VAL A 166 -3.79 -2.89 18.93
C VAL A 166 -4.94 -2.02 19.42
N ALA A 167 -4.63 -0.87 20.04
CA ALA A 167 -5.62 0.08 20.54
C ALA A 167 -6.55 0.57 19.41
N GLY A 168 -6.01 0.93 18.25
CA GLY A 168 -6.84 1.37 17.11
C GLY A 168 -7.81 0.28 16.60
N LEU A 169 -7.41 -1.00 16.64
CA LEU A 169 -8.30 -2.10 16.28
C LEU A 169 -9.35 -2.38 17.38
N ARG A 170 -8.99 -2.20 18.66
CA ARG A 170 -9.91 -2.26 19.81
C ARG A 170 -11.00 -1.19 19.69
N ASP A 171 -10.60 0.06 19.50
CA ASP A 171 -11.53 1.19 19.40
C ASP A 171 -12.57 0.95 18.29
N TRP A 172 -12.13 0.43 17.13
CA TRP A 172 -13.05 0.09 16.05
C TRP A 172 -14.00 -1.07 16.42
N LEU A 173 -13.48 -2.11 17.09
CA LEU A 173 -14.26 -3.27 17.48
C LEU A 173 -15.30 -2.93 18.55
N ASP A 174 -14.94 -2.10 19.53
CA ASP A 174 -15.83 -1.63 20.60
C ASP A 174 -16.98 -0.76 20.05
N ALA A 175 -16.72 -0.01 18.98
CA ALA A 175 -17.74 0.77 18.27
C ALA A 175 -18.68 -0.08 17.38
N ARG A 176 -18.35 -1.37 17.16
CA ARG A 176 -19.12 -2.25 16.28
C ARG A 176 -20.28 -2.92 17.04
N PRO A 177 -21.51 -2.92 16.51
CA PRO A 177 -22.64 -3.61 17.16
C PRO A 177 -22.52 -5.14 17.20
N ALA A 178 -21.91 -5.74 16.17
CA ALA A 178 -21.85 -7.20 16.02
C ALA A 178 -20.53 -7.75 16.59
N PRO A 179 -20.57 -8.71 17.54
CA PRO A 179 -19.38 -9.25 18.18
C PRO A 179 -18.53 -10.07 17.20
N ARG A 180 -17.20 -10.04 17.38
CA ARG A 180 -16.24 -10.85 16.61
C ARG A 180 -15.27 -11.59 17.53
N PRO A 181 -15.68 -12.72 18.14
CA PRO A 181 -14.89 -13.41 19.16
C PRO A 181 -13.49 -13.84 18.71
N GLY A 182 -13.28 -14.14 17.42
CA GLY A 182 -11.96 -14.47 16.90
C GLY A 182 -11.01 -13.27 16.88
N LEU A 183 -11.53 -12.09 16.54
CA LEU A 183 -10.77 -10.82 16.65
C LEU A 183 -10.51 -10.43 18.09
N GLU A 184 -11.52 -10.55 18.97
CA GLU A 184 -11.38 -10.30 20.41
C GLU A 184 -10.23 -11.12 21.03
N TRP A 185 -10.21 -12.42 20.72
CA TRP A 185 -9.17 -13.34 21.13
C TRP A 185 -7.79 -12.91 20.62
N ALA A 186 -7.69 -12.63 19.31
CA ALA A 186 -6.44 -12.27 18.67
C ALA A 186 -5.86 -10.95 19.21
N LEU A 187 -6.69 -9.94 19.44
CA LEU A 187 -6.27 -8.67 20.03
C LEU A 187 -5.81 -8.87 21.47
N ARG A 188 -6.51 -9.69 22.26
CA ARG A 188 -6.05 -10.03 23.62
C ARG A 188 -4.71 -10.78 23.61
N TRP A 189 -4.52 -11.69 22.67
CA TRP A 189 -3.22 -12.33 22.47
C TRP A 189 -2.15 -11.29 22.09
N ALA A 190 -2.46 -10.37 21.17
CA ALA A 190 -1.54 -9.36 20.69
C ALA A 190 -1.07 -8.42 21.82
N GLU A 191 -1.98 -7.97 22.69
CA GLU A 191 -1.66 -7.16 23.89
C GLU A 191 -0.64 -7.86 24.80
N ARG A 192 -0.81 -9.17 25.02
CA ARG A 192 0.01 -9.95 25.95
C ARG A 192 1.39 -10.33 25.40
N HIS A 193 1.53 -10.32 24.08
CA HIS A 193 2.75 -10.77 23.38
C HIS A 193 3.37 -9.66 22.54
N ALA A 194 2.95 -8.41 22.74
CA ALA A 194 3.49 -7.25 22.03
C ALA A 194 5.02 -7.20 22.21
N PRO A 195 5.79 -7.05 21.10
CA PRO A 195 7.22 -6.86 21.22
C PRO A 195 7.51 -5.53 21.95
N PRO A 196 8.58 -5.45 22.76
CA PRO A 196 8.94 -4.19 23.42
C PRO A 196 9.25 -3.12 22.36
N PRO A 197 8.92 -1.83 22.58
CA PRO A 197 9.22 -0.77 21.65
C PRO A 197 10.69 -0.77 21.20
N ASP A 198 10.90 -0.43 19.93
CA ASP A 198 12.21 -0.39 19.29
C ASP A 198 12.20 0.77 18.27
N ARG A 199 13.02 0.70 17.22
CA ARG A 199 13.07 1.71 16.17
C ARG A 199 11.71 1.92 15.51
N VAL A 200 11.30 3.19 15.43
CA VAL A 200 10.14 3.66 14.68
C VAL A 200 10.60 4.31 13.38
N THR A 201 10.13 3.80 12.25
CA THR A 201 10.50 4.29 10.90
C THR A 201 9.27 4.64 10.09
N LEU A 202 9.47 5.32 8.96
CA LEU A 202 8.42 5.43 7.96
C LEU A 202 8.14 4.01 7.47
N THR A 203 6.87 3.65 7.39
CA THR A 203 6.40 2.36 6.87
C THR A 203 5.34 2.62 5.81
N HIS A 204 5.30 1.77 4.80
CA HIS A 204 4.32 1.82 3.73
C HIS A 204 2.91 1.49 4.25
N GLN A 205 2.81 0.64 5.26
CA GLN A 205 1.58 0.17 5.89
C GLN A 205 0.64 -0.62 4.98
N ASP A 206 0.86 -0.71 3.68
CA ASP A 206 0.17 -1.65 2.77
C ASP A 206 1.14 -2.29 1.76
N PHE A 207 2.35 -2.65 2.19
CA PHE A 207 3.35 -3.28 1.31
C PHE A 207 2.96 -4.75 1.03
N ARG A 208 2.26 -5.00 -0.08
CA ARG A 208 1.77 -6.33 -0.47
C ARG A 208 1.90 -6.56 -1.98
N THR A 209 1.84 -7.81 -2.40
CA THR A 209 1.96 -8.22 -3.82
C THR A 209 0.93 -7.57 -4.76
N GLY A 210 -0.20 -7.08 -4.24
CA GLY A 210 -1.18 -6.31 -5.03
C GLY A 210 -0.88 -4.81 -5.16
N ASN A 211 0.17 -4.31 -4.51
CA ASN A 211 0.61 -2.91 -4.53
C ASN A 211 2.04 -2.76 -5.08
N VAL A 212 2.50 -3.77 -5.82
CA VAL A 212 3.76 -3.72 -6.56
C VAL A 212 3.48 -4.03 -8.02
N LEU A 213 4.18 -3.35 -8.92
CA LEU A 213 4.17 -3.65 -10.35
C LEU A 213 5.36 -4.54 -10.68
N VAL A 214 5.07 -5.63 -11.40
CA VAL A 214 6.07 -6.61 -11.82
C VAL A 214 5.95 -6.86 -13.32
N ASP A 215 7.08 -6.86 -14.02
CA ASP A 215 7.18 -7.26 -15.43
C ASP A 215 7.97 -8.58 -15.56
N ALA A 216 8.40 -8.95 -16.78
CA ALA A 216 9.15 -10.18 -17.00
C ALA A 216 10.56 -10.15 -16.38
N GLN A 217 11.09 -8.96 -16.08
CA GLN A 217 12.44 -8.73 -15.57
C GLN A 217 12.47 -8.57 -14.05
N GLY A 218 11.37 -8.13 -13.42
CA GLY A 218 11.27 -8.01 -11.97
C GLY A 218 10.36 -6.89 -11.51
N LEU A 219 10.72 -6.28 -10.37
CA LEU A 219 9.97 -5.17 -9.78
C LEU A 219 10.18 -3.88 -10.57
N THR A 220 9.08 -3.26 -11.00
CA THR A 220 9.10 -1.97 -11.70
C THR A 220 8.66 -0.80 -10.82
N ALA A 221 7.71 -1.01 -9.90
CA ALA A 221 7.27 0.03 -8.97
C ALA A 221 6.57 -0.50 -7.70
N VAL A 222 6.69 0.25 -6.61
CA VAL A 222 5.87 0.18 -5.40
C VAL A 222 4.80 1.27 -5.48
N LEU A 223 3.55 0.90 -5.23
CA LEU A 223 2.37 1.75 -5.40
C LEU A 223 1.61 1.91 -4.08
N ASP A 224 0.68 2.87 -4.06
CA ASP A 224 -0.38 3.01 -3.06
C ASP A 224 0.11 3.37 -1.64
N TRP A 225 0.51 4.63 -1.49
CA TRP A 225 1.16 5.15 -0.28
C TRP A 225 0.17 5.82 0.69
N GLU A 226 -1.13 5.65 0.47
CA GLU A 226 -2.18 6.37 1.19
C GLU A 226 -2.27 6.02 2.68
N PHE A 227 -1.64 4.92 3.12
CA PHE A 227 -1.60 4.52 4.53
C PHE A 227 -0.25 4.76 5.20
N ALA A 228 0.73 5.32 4.49
CA ALA A 228 2.08 5.44 5.02
C ALA A 228 2.11 6.27 6.32
N ALA A 229 2.82 5.73 7.31
CA ALA A 229 2.85 6.28 8.67
C ALA A 229 4.09 5.79 9.44
N TRP A 230 4.32 6.39 10.61
CA TRP A 230 5.28 5.89 11.58
C TRP A 230 4.84 4.55 12.16
N SER A 231 5.72 3.55 12.13
CA SER A 231 5.49 2.26 12.78
C SER A 231 6.80 1.53 13.07
N ASP A 232 6.69 0.34 13.65
CA ASP A 232 7.76 -0.65 13.69
C ASP A 232 8.03 -1.15 12.26
N PRO A 233 9.29 -1.19 11.77
CA PRO A 233 9.61 -1.70 10.43
C PRO A 233 9.18 -3.15 10.20
N ALA A 234 9.02 -3.94 11.27
CA ALA A 234 8.47 -5.30 11.17
C ALA A 234 7.00 -5.33 10.75
N CYS A 235 6.29 -4.19 10.80
CA CYS A 235 4.92 -4.05 10.33
C CYS A 235 4.81 -4.32 8.83
N ASP A 236 5.66 -3.70 7.99
CA ASP A 236 5.66 -3.92 6.54
C ASP A 236 6.08 -5.35 6.19
N LEU A 237 7.11 -5.88 6.86
CA LEU A 237 7.56 -7.27 6.67
C LEU A 237 6.49 -8.28 7.06
N GLY A 238 5.83 -8.08 8.20
CA GLY A 238 4.73 -8.91 8.67
C GLY A 238 3.50 -8.80 7.78
N TRP A 239 3.19 -7.60 7.28
CA TRP A 239 2.12 -7.42 6.28
C TRP A 239 2.45 -8.15 4.99
N PHE A 240 3.62 -7.93 4.41
CA PHE A 240 4.03 -8.58 3.16
C PHE A 240 4.08 -10.11 3.28
N CYS A 241 4.55 -10.62 4.42
CA CYS A 241 4.66 -12.06 4.64
C CYS A 241 3.35 -12.72 5.07
N ALA A 242 2.32 -11.98 5.47
CA ALA A 242 1.09 -12.56 6.00
C ALA A 242 0.40 -13.49 4.98
N ARG A 243 -0.11 -14.63 5.47
CA ARG A 243 -0.77 -15.66 4.64
C ARG A 243 -1.91 -15.12 3.77
N CYS A 244 -2.64 -14.11 4.24
CA CYS A 244 -3.72 -13.45 3.48
C CYS A 244 -3.24 -12.79 2.17
N TRP A 245 -1.94 -12.52 2.00
CA TRP A 245 -1.36 -11.91 0.81
C TRP A 245 -0.53 -12.87 -0.05
N ARG A 246 -0.57 -14.18 0.23
CA ARG A 246 0.18 -15.20 -0.52
C ARG A 246 -0.59 -15.85 -1.69
N PHE A 247 -1.84 -15.46 -1.93
CA PHE A 247 -2.66 -15.88 -3.10
C PHE A 247 -2.64 -17.40 -3.41
N SER A 248 -2.87 -18.23 -2.39
CA SER A 248 -2.83 -19.71 -2.47
C SER A 248 -1.44 -20.33 -2.64
N ARG A 249 -0.37 -19.60 -2.34
CA ARG A 249 1.02 -20.11 -2.23
C ARG A 249 1.52 -20.04 -0.79
N PRO A 250 1.00 -20.87 0.13
CA PRO A 250 1.40 -20.85 1.53
C PRO A 250 2.89 -21.15 1.73
N ASP A 251 3.50 -21.87 0.78
CA ASP A 251 4.91 -22.25 0.70
C ASP A 251 5.84 -21.07 0.37
N LEU A 252 5.33 -20.01 -0.28
CA LEU A 252 6.10 -18.82 -0.63
C LEU A 252 5.74 -17.67 0.31
N GLU A 253 6.48 -17.60 1.40
CA GLU A 253 6.16 -16.71 2.50
C GLU A 253 6.30 -15.23 2.16
N GLY A 254 7.19 -14.85 1.25
CA GLY A 254 7.32 -13.49 0.74
C GLY A 254 6.21 -13.15 -0.25
N GLY A 255 5.01 -12.83 0.24
CA GLY A 255 3.88 -12.36 -0.59
C GLY A 255 3.39 -13.35 -1.66
N GLY A 256 3.70 -14.65 -1.53
CA GLY A 256 3.44 -15.63 -2.58
C GLY A 256 4.44 -15.58 -3.74
N ILE A 257 5.52 -14.80 -3.63
CA ILE A 257 6.51 -14.56 -4.68
C ILE A 257 7.78 -15.39 -4.47
N ALA A 258 8.33 -15.35 -3.26
CA ALA A 258 9.63 -15.92 -2.91
C ALA A 258 9.65 -16.53 -1.50
N ALA A 259 10.76 -17.15 -1.13
CA ALA A 259 11.01 -17.57 0.25
C ALA A 259 11.16 -16.33 1.15
N ARG A 260 10.81 -16.45 2.44
CA ARG A 260 10.96 -15.35 3.40
C ARG A 260 12.42 -14.95 3.55
N GLU A 261 13.30 -15.93 3.50
CA GLU A 261 14.75 -15.78 3.63
C GLU A 261 15.32 -14.85 2.56
N ASP A 262 14.84 -14.95 1.32
CA ASP A 262 15.27 -14.05 0.24
C ASP A 262 14.86 -12.59 0.53
N VAL A 263 13.64 -12.39 1.03
CA VAL A 263 13.13 -11.05 1.39
C VAL A 263 13.94 -10.45 2.55
N LEU A 264 14.17 -11.24 3.60
CA LEU A 264 14.95 -10.78 4.76
C LEU A 264 16.42 -10.54 4.39
N ALA A 265 17.00 -11.36 3.51
CA ALA A 265 18.36 -11.14 3.01
C ALA A 265 18.47 -9.82 2.25
N GLY A 266 17.57 -9.56 1.29
CA GLY A 266 17.59 -8.30 0.54
C GLY A 266 17.30 -7.06 1.41
N TYR A 267 16.48 -7.22 2.45
CA TYR A 267 16.27 -6.18 3.46
C TYR A 267 17.55 -5.89 4.25
N ALA A 268 18.27 -6.94 4.66
CA ALA A 268 19.52 -6.82 5.42
C ALA A 268 20.66 -6.22 4.57
N ASP A 269 20.84 -6.71 3.34
CA ASP A 269 21.88 -6.25 2.40
C ASP A 269 21.75 -4.75 2.08
N ALA A 270 20.54 -4.21 2.17
CA ALA A 270 20.22 -2.80 1.95
C ALA A 270 20.43 -1.91 3.18
N GLY A 271 20.99 -2.45 4.27
CA GLY A 271 21.21 -1.72 5.53
C GLY A 271 20.04 -1.80 6.51
N GLY A 272 19.00 -2.58 6.21
CA GLY A 272 17.94 -2.90 7.16
C GLY A 272 18.45 -3.81 8.28
N VAL A 273 18.02 -3.58 9.51
CA VAL A 273 18.26 -4.55 10.60
C VAL A 273 17.10 -5.53 10.58
N ALA A 274 17.33 -6.74 10.06
CA ALA A 274 16.29 -7.77 9.97
C ALA A 274 15.66 -8.00 11.35
N PRO A 275 14.34 -7.80 11.52
CA PRO A 275 13.70 -7.97 12.81
C PRO A 275 13.77 -9.43 13.27
N ASN A 276 13.73 -9.62 14.60
CA ASN A 276 13.56 -10.95 15.19
C ASN A 276 12.35 -11.68 14.55
N PRO A 277 12.47 -12.95 14.11
CA PRO A 277 11.36 -13.71 13.55
C PRO A 277 10.08 -13.71 14.41
N ALA A 278 10.20 -13.72 15.74
CA ALA A 278 9.05 -13.64 16.64
C ALA A 278 8.32 -12.28 16.54
N ARG A 279 9.06 -11.20 16.32
CA ARG A 279 8.53 -9.85 16.09
C ARG A 279 7.77 -9.77 14.77
N VAL A 280 8.34 -10.33 13.71
CA VAL A 280 7.67 -10.44 12.39
C VAL A 280 6.39 -11.28 12.52
N ARG A 281 6.45 -12.43 13.19
CA ARG A 281 5.27 -13.29 13.43
C ARG A 281 4.16 -12.55 14.19
N TRP A 282 4.50 -11.73 15.18
CA TRP A 282 3.52 -10.90 15.89
C TRP A 282 2.85 -9.91 14.91
N TRP A 283 3.62 -9.25 14.06
CA TRP A 283 3.08 -8.37 13.02
C TRP A 283 2.29 -9.10 11.93
N GLU A 284 2.58 -10.38 11.64
CA GLU A 284 1.73 -11.21 10.77
C GLU A 284 0.35 -11.49 11.41
N VAL A 285 0.28 -11.69 12.72
CA VAL A 285 -1.01 -11.79 13.45
C VAL A 285 -1.77 -10.48 13.31
N MET A 286 -1.10 -9.34 13.57
CA MET A 286 -1.72 -8.02 13.40
C MET A 286 -2.16 -7.75 11.97
N ALA A 287 -1.43 -8.24 10.97
CA ALA A 287 -1.83 -8.14 9.57
C ALA A 287 -3.17 -8.82 9.29
N HIS A 288 -3.38 -10.03 9.83
CA HIS A 288 -4.67 -10.72 9.69
C HIS A 288 -5.79 -10.00 10.44
N ALA A 289 -5.52 -9.52 11.67
CA ALA A 289 -6.50 -8.77 12.46
C ALA A 289 -6.92 -7.47 11.78
N ARG A 290 -5.95 -6.67 11.33
CA ARG A 290 -6.22 -5.43 10.60
C ARG A 290 -6.94 -5.69 9.28
N TRP A 291 -6.53 -6.71 8.52
CA TRP A 291 -7.23 -7.04 7.28
C TRP A 291 -8.66 -7.53 7.51
N ALA A 292 -8.93 -8.24 8.60
CA ALA A 292 -10.30 -8.64 8.95
C ALA A 292 -11.18 -7.42 9.27
N VAL A 293 -10.65 -6.46 10.04
CA VAL A 293 -11.34 -5.19 10.30
C VAL A 293 -11.62 -4.44 9.00
N ILE A 294 -10.63 -4.28 8.12
CA ILE A 294 -10.81 -3.61 6.82
C ILE A 294 -11.86 -4.35 5.97
N ALA A 295 -11.81 -5.69 5.93
CA ALA A 295 -12.77 -6.49 5.19
C ALA A 295 -14.21 -6.27 5.70
N LEU A 296 -14.40 -6.25 7.02
CA LEU A 296 -15.69 -5.96 7.64
C LEU A 296 -16.18 -4.54 7.28
N GLN A 297 -15.31 -3.54 7.36
CA GLN A 297 -15.64 -2.16 6.95
C GLN A 297 -16.10 -2.10 5.48
N GLN A 298 -15.43 -2.83 4.57
CA GLN A 298 -15.87 -2.92 3.17
C GLN A 298 -17.25 -3.59 3.06
N GLY A 299 -17.49 -4.68 3.79
CA GLY A 299 -18.79 -5.35 3.84
C GLY A 299 -19.91 -4.43 4.36
N ASP A 300 -19.64 -3.65 5.40
CA ASP A 300 -20.62 -2.74 6.00
C ASP A 300 -20.99 -1.58 5.07
N ARG A 301 -20.05 -1.08 4.24
CA ARG A 301 -20.35 -0.08 3.20
C ARG A 301 -21.40 -0.58 2.20
N HIS A 302 -21.35 -1.88 1.86
CA HIS A 302 -22.39 -2.51 1.07
C HIS A 302 -23.69 -2.67 1.86
N ALA A 303 -23.62 -3.24 3.06
CA ALA A 303 -24.79 -3.58 3.86
C ALA A 303 -25.62 -2.35 4.29
N SER A 304 -24.96 -1.22 4.55
CA SER A 304 -25.60 0.05 4.86
C SER A 304 -26.28 0.72 3.65
N GLY A 305 -26.01 0.25 2.44
CA GLY A 305 -26.50 0.85 1.20
C GLY A 305 -25.71 2.07 0.73
N ALA A 306 -24.68 2.50 1.47
CA ALA A 306 -23.79 3.61 1.06
C ALA A 306 -23.12 3.32 -0.29
N GLU A 307 -22.72 2.07 -0.54
CA GLU A 307 -22.21 1.64 -1.84
C GLU A 307 -22.62 0.20 -2.17
N ARG A 308 -23.59 0.04 -3.06
CA ARG A 308 -24.08 -1.28 -3.47
C ARG A 308 -23.13 -1.95 -4.46
N SER A 309 -22.14 -2.68 -3.93
CA SER A 309 -21.16 -3.43 -4.71
C SER A 309 -21.07 -4.90 -4.29
N LEU A 310 -21.20 -5.84 -5.24
CA LEU A 310 -21.00 -7.27 -4.99
C LEU A 310 -19.56 -7.56 -4.51
N HIS A 311 -18.58 -6.84 -5.02
CA HIS A 311 -17.19 -6.98 -4.61
C HIS A 311 -16.99 -6.63 -3.13
N LEU A 312 -17.60 -5.52 -2.66
CA LEU A 312 -17.56 -5.12 -1.25
C LEU A 312 -18.26 -6.15 -0.35
N ALA A 313 -19.42 -6.65 -0.78
CA ALA A 313 -20.15 -7.71 -0.06
C ALA A 313 -19.32 -8.99 0.10
N LEU A 314 -18.65 -9.44 -0.97
CA LEU A 314 -17.79 -10.61 -0.95
C LEU A 314 -16.52 -10.37 -0.12
N THR A 315 -15.96 -9.16 -0.16
CA THR A 315 -14.80 -8.78 0.67
C THR A 315 -15.13 -8.92 2.15
N GLY A 316 -16.33 -8.49 2.59
CA GLY A 316 -16.78 -8.68 3.98
C GLY A 316 -16.79 -10.13 4.46
N ARG A 317 -17.01 -11.10 3.55
CA ARG A 317 -16.99 -12.54 3.89
C ARG A 317 -15.59 -13.10 4.11
N ILE A 318 -14.53 -12.39 3.69
CA ILE A 318 -13.14 -12.79 3.90
C ILE A 318 -12.78 -12.76 5.40
N ALA A 319 -13.42 -11.88 6.18
CA ALA A 319 -13.17 -11.72 7.61
C ALA A 319 -13.27 -13.04 8.39
N ASP A 320 -14.22 -13.90 8.06
CA ASP A 320 -14.42 -15.19 8.75
C ASP A 320 -13.23 -16.14 8.52
N THR A 321 -12.65 -16.12 7.31
CA THR A 321 -11.44 -16.89 7.00
C THR A 321 -10.23 -16.35 7.75
N LEU A 322 -10.13 -15.02 7.90
CA LEU A 322 -9.04 -14.37 8.61
C LEU A 322 -9.11 -14.65 10.11
N GLU A 323 -10.30 -14.61 10.72
CA GLU A 323 -10.48 -14.99 12.12
C GLU A 323 -10.14 -16.45 12.38
N TYR A 324 -10.52 -17.35 11.48
CA TYR A 324 -10.07 -18.74 11.58
C TYR A 324 -8.54 -18.86 11.55
N GLN A 325 -7.84 -18.10 10.70
CA GLN A 325 -6.37 -18.08 10.70
C GLN A 325 -5.82 -17.49 12.00
N LEU A 326 -6.40 -16.40 12.51
CA LEU A 326 -5.99 -15.79 13.78
C LEU A 326 -6.05 -16.80 14.93
N LEU A 327 -7.15 -17.54 15.06
CA LEU A 327 -7.31 -18.58 16.09
C LEU A 327 -6.23 -19.67 15.98
N ARG A 328 -5.82 -20.04 14.75
CA ARG A 328 -4.73 -21.00 14.55
C ARG A 328 -3.36 -20.43 14.88
N MET A 329 -3.11 -19.17 14.53
CA MET A 329 -1.82 -18.49 14.78
C MET A 329 -1.62 -18.17 16.26
N THR A 330 -2.72 -18.04 17.02
CA THR A 330 -2.73 -17.64 18.43
C THR A 330 -3.31 -18.73 19.33
N ALA A 331 -3.32 -19.98 18.85
CA ALA A 331 -3.74 -21.12 19.65
C ALA A 331 -2.85 -21.22 20.91
N PRO A 332 -3.41 -21.59 22.07
CA PRO A 332 -2.60 -21.88 23.25
C PRO A 332 -1.56 -22.94 22.94
N GLU A 333 -0.36 -22.81 23.49
CA GLU A 333 0.60 -23.92 23.49
C GLU A 333 -0.06 -25.11 24.21
N ALA A 334 0.12 -26.32 23.66
CA ALA A 334 -0.39 -27.52 24.32
C ALA A 334 0.29 -27.65 25.69
N ALA A 335 -0.51 -27.64 26.75
CA ALA A 335 -0.07 -27.78 28.13
C ALA A 335 0.53 -29.18 28.40
#